data_AF-A0A4Z0LVR4-F1
#
_entry.id   AF-A0A4Z0LVR4-F1
#
_cell.length_a   1.000
_cell.length_b   1.000
_cell.length_c   1.000
_cell.angle_alpha   90.00
_cell.angle_beta   90.00
_cell.angle_gamma   90.00
#
_symmetry.space_group_name_H-M   'P 1'
#
loop_
_entity.id
_entity.type
_entity.pdbx_description
1 polymer ?
#
loop_
_entity_poly.entity_id
_entity_poly.type
_entity_poly.pdbx_seq_one_letter_code
_entity_poly.pdbx_strand_id
1 'polypeptide(L)'
;MTERRLRVLALVLGVGLCGPAAMPLLAQASLQPAPGCADLDWNPATLEANPDITRACRGVYQREGRLYARVEVEVVKVQGNRIVYKPRYTDGSFGAPRGVDAARGFRVTIEGQAYSASQLQRGQRLTVYLPEDRFVLESGQLHTDPAAALPVQAAPAASGGEGSQAASDSGG
;
A
#
# COMPACT_ATOMS: atom_id res chain seq x y z
N MET A 1 59.71 15.55 25.01
CA MET A 1 59.63 16.40 26.23
C MET A 1 58.32 16.07 26.94
N THR A 2 58.42 15.75 28.24
CA THR A 2 57.39 15.79 29.31
C THR A 2 56.07 15.02 29.07
N GLU A 3 55.90 13.78 29.55
CA GLU A 3 55.68 13.29 30.95
C GLU A 3 54.29 13.60 31.56
N ARG A 4 53.57 12.50 31.88
CA ARG A 4 52.76 12.20 33.08
C ARG A 4 51.66 13.22 33.45
N ARG A 5 50.43 12.78 33.73
CA ARG A 5 50.12 12.04 34.97
C ARG A 5 48.82 11.24 34.83
N LEU A 6 49.00 9.93 34.88
CA LEU A 6 48.02 8.95 35.30
C LEU A 6 47.55 9.28 36.73
N ARG A 7 46.25 9.37 36.96
CA ARG A 7 45.66 9.22 38.30
C ARG A 7 44.66 8.07 38.23
N VAL A 8 45.20 6.87 38.44
CA VAL A 8 44.43 5.73 38.94
C VAL A 8 44.19 6.01 40.42
N LEU A 9 42.93 6.11 40.83
CA LEU A 9 42.54 5.96 42.22
C LEU A 9 41.31 5.06 42.26
N ALA A 10 41.44 4.05 43.08
CA ALA A 10 40.69 2.82 43.05
C ALA A 10 39.44 2.89 43.94
N LEU A 11 38.46 2.07 43.54
CA LEU A 11 37.65 1.21 44.40
C LEU A 11 36.78 1.88 45.49
N VAL A 12 35.47 1.91 45.23
CA VAL A 12 34.46 1.77 46.29
C VAL A 12 33.62 0.55 45.96
N LEU A 13 33.83 -0.51 46.75
CA LEU A 13 32.92 -1.64 46.90
C LEU A 13 31.63 -1.13 47.56
N GLY A 14 30.55 -1.06 46.80
CA GLY A 14 29.22 -0.77 47.31
C GLY A 14 28.24 -1.82 46.79
N VAL A 15 28.01 -2.85 47.59
CA VAL A 15 26.87 -3.77 47.43
C VAL A 15 25.60 -2.94 47.65
N GLY A 16 24.86 -2.71 46.57
CA GLY A 16 23.57 -2.02 46.56
C GLY A 16 22.60 -2.77 45.65
N LEU A 17 21.94 -3.78 46.21
CA LEU A 17 20.96 -4.62 45.55
C LEU A 17 19.55 -3.99 45.75
N CYS A 18 19.07 -3.14 44.83
CA CYS A 18 17.63 -2.83 44.65
C CYS A 18 17.33 -1.84 43.48
N GLY A 19 16.82 -2.38 42.37
CA GLY A 19 15.83 -1.77 41.45
C GLY A 19 16.26 -0.62 40.52
N PRO A 20 15.56 -0.37 39.39
CA PRO A 20 14.37 -1.05 38.85
C PRO A 20 14.72 -1.97 37.67
N ALA A 21 14.01 -3.09 37.54
CA ALA A 21 13.98 -3.84 36.29
C ALA A 21 13.38 -2.94 35.20
N ALA A 22 14.21 -2.40 34.31
CA ALA A 22 13.76 -1.81 33.07
C ALA A 22 13.22 -2.96 32.19
N MET A 23 11.95 -3.32 32.38
CA MET A 23 11.25 -4.16 31.42
C MET A 23 11.23 -3.39 30.09
N PRO A 24 11.83 -3.91 29.01
CA PRO A 24 11.64 -3.31 27.70
C PRO A 24 10.15 -3.46 27.39
N LEU A 25 9.45 -2.34 27.30
CA LEU A 25 8.10 -2.29 26.76
C LEU A 25 8.21 -2.73 25.30
N LEU A 26 8.02 -4.01 25.04
CA LEU A 26 7.84 -4.51 23.67
C LEU A 26 6.55 -3.86 23.20
N ALA A 27 6.68 -2.78 22.44
CA ALA A 27 5.57 -2.16 21.72
C ALA A 27 4.97 -3.27 20.84
N GLN A 28 3.85 -3.83 21.28
CA GLN A 28 3.06 -4.74 20.50
C GLN A 28 2.45 -3.88 19.38
N ALA A 29 3.14 -3.78 18.25
CA ALA A 29 2.53 -3.26 17.05
C ALA A 29 1.33 -4.16 16.77
N SER A 30 0.13 -3.64 17.01
CA SER A 30 -1.10 -4.35 16.67
C SER A 30 -1.08 -4.60 15.16
N LEU A 31 -0.93 -5.86 14.76
CA LEU A 31 -1.14 -6.27 13.37
C LEU A 31 -2.63 -6.08 13.06
N GLN A 32 -3.00 -4.89 12.60
CA GLN A 32 -4.27 -4.71 11.92
C GLN A 32 -4.15 -5.35 10.53
N PRO A 33 -5.13 -6.16 10.10
CA PRO A 33 -5.19 -6.62 8.73
C PRO A 33 -5.14 -5.42 7.79
N ALA A 34 -4.38 -5.53 6.71
CA ALA A 34 -4.39 -4.51 5.66
C ALA A 34 -5.80 -4.43 5.05
N PRO A 35 -6.40 -3.23 4.88
CA PRO A 35 -7.65 -3.07 4.16
C PRO A 35 -7.61 -3.74 2.78
N GLY A 36 -8.62 -4.57 2.53
CA GLY A 36 -8.95 -5.15 1.24
C GLY A 36 -10.03 -4.36 0.51
N CYS A 37 -10.34 -4.78 -0.72
CA CYS A 37 -11.34 -4.12 -1.56
C CYS A 37 -12.74 -4.03 -0.93
N ALA A 38 -13.06 -4.95 -0.01
CA ALA A 38 -14.32 -4.97 0.72
C ALA A 38 -14.37 -3.95 1.88
N ASP A 39 -13.21 -3.44 2.31
CA ASP A 39 -13.07 -2.51 3.43
C ASP A 39 -13.11 -1.05 2.99
N LEU A 40 -13.23 -0.79 1.68
CA LEU A 40 -13.36 0.56 1.13
C LEU A 40 -14.77 1.10 1.33
N ASP A 41 -14.89 2.28 1.94
CA ASP A 41 -16.16 2.95 2.18
C ASP A 41 -16.53 3.83 0.97
N TRP A 42 -17.17 3.20 -0.01
CA TRP A 42 -17.46 3.86 -1.28
C TRP A 42 -18.54 4.93 -1.15
N ASN A 43 -18.22 6.15 -1.60
CA ASN A 43 -19.24 7.16 -1.85
C ASN A 43 -20.27 6.63 -2.87
N PRO A 44 -21.58 6.78 -2.60
CA PRO A 44 -22.66 6.41 -3.54
C PRO A 44 -22.45 6.87 -4.99
N ALA A 45 -21.93 8.09 -5.20
CA ALA A 45 -21.66 8.61 -6.54
C ALA A 45 -20.57 7.80 -7.28
N THR A 46 -19.58 7.29 -6.55
CA THR A 46 -18.53 6.43 -7.11
C THR A 46 -19.10 5.08 -7.53
N LEU A 47 -20.00 4.49 -6.72
CA LEU A 47 -20.68 3.23 -7.03
C LEU A 47 -21.67 3.38 -8.19
N GLU A 48 -22.38 4.50 -8.28
CA GLU A 48 -23.29 4.76 -9.40
C GLU A 48 -22.52 4.80 -10.73
N ALA A 49 -21.36 5.46 -10.75
CA ALA A 49 -20.48 5.49 -11.91
C ALA A 49 -19.77 4.15 -12.17
N ASN A 50 -19.57 3.33 -11.12
CA ASN A 50 -18.81 2.07 -11.18
C ASN A 50 -19.49 0.95 -10.37
N PRO A 51 -20.67 0.46 -10.83
CA PRO A 51 -21.49 -0.47 -10.04
C PRO A 51 -20.84 -1.85 -9.84
N ASP A 52 -19.81 -2.16 -10.62
CA ASP A 52 -19.06 -3.42 -10.60
C ASP A 52 -17.63 -3.26 -10.06
N ILE A 53 -17.33 -2.14 -9.39
CA ILE A 53 -15.96 -1.82 -8.94
C ILE A 53 -15.35 -2.92 -8.08
N THR A 54 -16.16 -3.60 -7.25
CA THR A 54 -15.73 -4.73 -6.42
C THR A 54 -15.22 -5.91 -7.26
N ARG A 55 -15.79 -6.15 -8.46
CA ARG A 55 -15.32 -7.20 -9.38
C ARG A 55 -14.03 -6.81 -10.11
N ALA A 56 -13.77 -5.51 -10.26
CA ALA A 56 -12.58 -4.98 -10.91
C ALA A 56 -11.43 -4.69 -9.94
N CYS A 57 -11.71 -4.57 -8.65
CA CYS A 57 -10.71 -4.26 -7.63
C CYS A 57 -9.71 -5.39 -7.45
N ARG A 58 -8.43 -5.06 -7.61
CA ARG A 58 -7.29 -5.99 -7.50
C ARG A 58 -6.47 -5.76 -6.24
N GLY A 59 -6.88 -4.83 -5.37
CA GLY A 59 -6.19 -4.49 -4.14
C GLY A 59 -6.39 -3.02 -3.75
N VAL A 60 -5.96 -2.69 -2.52
CA VAL A 60 -6.04 -1.35 -1.95
C VAL A 60 -4.64 -0.77 -1.81
N TYR A 61 -4.53 0.53 -2.08
CA TYR A 61 -3.33 1.32 -1.90
C TYR A 61 -3.63 2.51 -1.01
N GLN A 62 -2.69 2.85 -0.14
CA GLN A 62 -2.77 4.06 0.66
C GLN A 62 -1.81 5.11 0.12
N ARG A 63 -2.28 6.35 -0.02
CA ARG A 63 -1.45 7.51 -0.35
C ARG A 63 -1.96 8.72 0.41
N GLU A 64 -1.07 9.41 1.12
CA GLU A 64 -1.41 10.62 1.89
C GLU A 64 -2.60 10.38 2.85
N GLY A 65 -2.63 9.20 3.49
CA GLY A 65 -3.70 8.80 4.40
C GLY A 65 -5.02 8.38 3.74
N ARG A 66 -5.14 8.43 2.42
CA ARG A 66 -6.35 8.06 1.68
C ARG A 66 -6.23 6.68 1.03
N LEU A 67 -7.31 5.92 1.03
CA LEU A 67 -7.38 4.61 0.39
C LEU A 67 -7.85 4.73 -1.07
N TYR A 68 -7.28 3.87 -1.91
CA TYR A 68 -7.59 3.80 -3.34
C TYR A 68 -7.72 2.34 -3.76
N ALA A 69 -8.74 2.02 -4.56
CA ALA A 69 -8.79 0.74 -5.26
C ALA A 69 -7.89 0.76 -6.49
N ARG A 70 -7.01 -0.23 -6.60
CA ARG A 70 -6.28 -0.52 -7.84
C ARG A 70 -7.18 -1.33 -8.78
N VAL A 71 -7.47 -0.78 -9.95
CA VAL A 71 -8.24 -1.47 -10.99
C VAL A 71 -7.49 -1.43 -12.32
N GLU A 72 -7.76 -2.40 -13.19
CA GLU A 72 -7.26 -2.42 -14.57
C GLU A 72 -8.40 -2.06 -15.52
N VAL A 73 -8.14 -1.18 -16.47
CA VAL A 73 -9.11 -0.75 -17.49
C VAL A 73 -8.51 -0.83 -18.88
N GLU A 74 -9.35 -1.07 -19.89
CA GLU A 74 -8.96 -1.00 -21.30
C GLU A 74 -9.59 0.23 -21.95
N VAL A 75 -8.79 1.01 -22.68
CA VAL A 75 -9.27 2.16 -23.45
C VAL A 75 -10.03 1.67 -24.68
N VAL A 76 -11.30 2.07 -24.79
CA VAL A 76 -12.18 1.76 -25.93
C VAL A 76 -12.18 2.89 -26.95
N LYS A 77 -12.17 4.14 -26.49
CA LYS A 77 -12.22 5.32 -27.37
C LYS A 77 -11.69 6.55 -26.63
N VAL A 78 -11.05 7.45 -27.36
CA VAL A 78 -10.70 8.79 -26.87
C VAL A 78 -11.36 9.82 -27.78
N GLN A 79 -11.99 10.84 -27.19
CA GLN A 79 -12.64 11.94 -27.91
C GLN A 79 -12.26 13.25 -27.23
N GLY A 80 -11.28 13.96 -27.79
CA GLY A 80 -10.67 15.11 -27.13
C GLY A 80 -10.04 14.68 -25.80
N ASN A 81 -10.63 15.12 -24.69
CA ASN A 81 -10.18 14.80 -23.34
C ASN A 81 -11.07 13.75 -22.62
N ARG A 82 -12.10 13.24 -23.31
CA ARG A 82 -12.98 12.20 -22.80
C ARG A 82 -12.42 10.83 -23.13
N ILE A 83 -12.20 10.01 -22.09
CA ILE A 83 -11.74 8.63 -22.20
C ILE A 83 -12.94 7.72 -22.01
N VAL A 84 -13.20 6.84 -22.98
CA VAL A 84 -14.13 5.72 -22.84
C VAL A 84 -13.32 4.46 -22.56
N TYR A 85 -13.63 3.77 -21.47
CA TYR A 85 -12.91 2.58 -21.02
C TYR A 85 -13.86 1.44 -20.63
N LYS A 86 -13.35 0.21 -20.55
CA LYS A 86 -14.02 -0.92 -19.90
C LYS A 86 -13.18 -1.39 -18.71
N PRO A 87 -13.77 -1.60 -17.52
CA PRO A 87 -13.05 -2.24 -16.43
C PRO A 87 -12.80 -3.71 -16.76
N ARG A 88 -11.64 -4.22 -16.34
CA ARG A 88 -11.29 -5.63 -16.45
C ARG A 88 -11.44 -6.30 -15.09
N TYR A 89 -12.35 -7.24 -14.99
CA TYR A 89 -12.62 -7.98 -13.76
C TYR A 89 -11.48 -8.93 -13.42
N THR A 90 -11.45 -9.38 -12.16
CA THR A 90 -10.49 -10.36 -11.66
C THR A 90 -10.60 -11.71 -12.38
N ASP A 91 -11.80 -12.08 -12.87
CA ASP A 91 -12.05 -13.26 -13.70
C ASP A 91 -11.54 -13.13 -15.16
N GLY A 92 -11.01 -11.96 -15.53
CA GLY A 92 -10.47 -11.68 -16.85
C GLY A 92 -11.47 -11.15 -17.88
N SER A 93 -12.78 -11.21 -17.59
CA SER A 93 -13.81 -10.60 -18.43
C SER A 93 -13.88 -9.07 -18.27
N PHE A 94 -14.69 -8.42 -19.11
CA PHE A 94 -14.81 -6.97 -19.14
C PHE A 94 -16.21 -6.51 -18.72
N GLY A 95 -16.26 -5.39 -18.01
CA GLY A 95 -17.50 -4.70 -17.70
C GLY A 95 -18.01 -3.80 -18.81
N ALA A 96 -19.11 -3.12 -18.53
CA ALA A 96 -19.73 -2.19 -19.46
C ALA A 96 -18.81 -0.98 -19.74
N PRO A 97 -18.80 -0.44 -20.97
CA PRO A 97 -18.04 0.76 -21.29
C PRO A 97 -18.52 1.97 -20.48
N ARG A 98 -17.58 2.80 -20.03
CA ARG A 98 -17.84 4.03 -19.27
C ARG A 98 -17.03 5.17 -19.84
N GLY A 99 -17.56 6.39 -19.74
CA GLY A 99 -16.87 7.60 -20.16
C GLY A 99 -16.53 8.50 -18.98
N VAL A 100 -15.33 9.07 -18.97
CA VAL A 100 -14.90 10.04 -17.98
C VAL A 100 -14.07 11.11 -18.65
N ASP A 101 -14.23 12.35 -18.18
CA ASP A 101 -13.43 13.47 -18.64
C ASP A 101 -12.16 13.51 -17.78
N ALA A 102 -11.00 13.45 -18.43
CA ALA A 102 -9.74 13.46 -17.71
C ALA A 102 -9.52 14.83 -17.03
N ALA A 103 -8.96 14.86 -15.82
CA ALA A 103 -8.64 16.14 -15.19
C ALA A 103 -7.55 16.91 -15.99
N ARG A 104 -7.48 18.23 -15.81
CA ARG A 104 -6.48 19.06 -16.49
C ARG A 104 -5.06 18.63 -16.11
N GLY A 105 -4.24 18.29 -17.10
CA GLY A 105 -2.87 17.80 -16.87
C GLY A 105 -2.79 16.30 -16.57
N PHE A 106 -3.85 15.54 -16.82
CA PHE A 106 -3.89 14.10 -16.63
C PHE A 106 -2.71 13.41 -17.33
N ARG A 107 -2.04 12.54 -16.58
CA ARG A 107 -0.97 11.67 -17.07
C ARG A 107 -1.11 10.27 -16.50
N VAL A 108 -0.90 9.29 -17.36
CA VAL A 108 -0.71 7.89 -17.00
C VAL A 108 0.61 7.41 -17.54
N THR A 109 1.24 6.48 -16.85
CA THR A 109 2.46 5.87 -17.34
C THR A 109 2.20 4.45 -17.81
N ILE A 110 2.61 4.20 -19.04
CA ILE A 110 2.55 2.91 -19.70
C ILE A 110 3.99 2.58 -20.07
N GLU A 111 4.51 1.47 -19.56
CA GLU A 111 5.88 1.02 -19.86
C GLU A 111 6.97 2.08 -19.58
N GLY A 112 6.80 2.86 -18.50
CA GLY A 112 7.73 3.91 -18.11
C GLY A 112 7.62 5.21 -18.90
N GLN A 113 6.73 5.29 -19.89
CA GLN A 113 6.45 6.50 -20.67
C GLN A 113 5.14 7.16 -20.22
N ALA A 114 5.16 8.48 -20.05
CA ALA A 114 3.99 9.25 -19.63
C ALA A 114 3.13 9.68 -20.84
N TYR A 115 1.84 9.39 -20.78
CA TYR A 115 0.84 9.72 -21.80
C TYR A 115 -0.23 10.64 -21.22
N SER A 116 -0.57 11.68 -21.97
CA SER A 116 -1.78 12.47 -21.74
C SER A 116 -3.02 11.74 -22.25
N ALA A 117 -4.21 12.18 -21.82
CA ALA A 117 -5.48 11.57 -22.22
C ALA A 117 -5.65 11.49 -23.75
N SER A 118 -5.27 12.54 -24.48
CA SER A 118 -5.38 12.61 -25.94
C SER A 118 -4.38 11.72 -26.68
N GLN A 119 -3.32 11.26 -26.02
CA GLN A 119 -2.32 10.36 -26.59
C GLN A 119 -2.69 8.88 -26.39
N LEU A 120 -3.72 8.60 -25.59
CA LEU A 120 -4.16 7.24 -25.37
C LEU A 120 -4.79 6.65 -26.63
N GLN A 121 -4.54 5.37 -26.82
CA GLN A 121 -5.02 4.61 -27.98
C GLN A 121 -5.98 3.51 -27.53
N ARG A 122 -6.90 3.15 -28.43
CA ARG A 122 -7.78 2.00 -28.22
C ARG A 122 -6.95 0.74 -27.98
N GLY A 123 -7.38 -0.09 -27.02
CA GLY A 123 -6.73 -1.34 -26.64
C GLY A 123 -5.61 -1.17 -25.61
N GLN A 124 -5.21 0.06 -25.28
CA GLN A 124 -4.26 0.26 -24.19
C GLN A 124 -4.87 -0.12 -22.85
N ARG A 125 -4.09 -0.83 -22.04
CA ARG A 125 -4.45 -1.22 -20.68
C ARG A 125 -3.81 -0.27 -19.69
N LEU A 126 -4.62 0.24 -18.77
CA LEU A 126 -4.20 1.19 -17.75
C LEU A 126 -4.45 0.60 -16.36
N THR A 127 -3.49 0.77 -15.47
CA THR A 127 -3.72 0.62 -14.03
C THR A 127 -4.17 1.97 -13.51
N VAL A 128 -5.37 2.04 -12.95
CA VAL A 128 -5.91 3.28 -12.37
C VAL A 128 -6.24 3.07 -10.90
N TYR A 129 -6.16 4.16 -10.14
CA TYR A 129 -6.39 4.21 -8.70
C TYR A 129 -7.62 5.06 -8.43
N LEU A 130 -8.69 4.43 -7.98
CA LEU A 130 -9.98 5.08 -7.74
C LEU A 130 -10.12 5.39 -6.25
N PRO A 131 -10.28 6.67 -5.85
CA PRO A 131 -10.49 7.01 -4.45
C PRO A 131 -11.93 6.65 -4.03
N GLU A 132 -12.11 6.35 -2.74
CA GLU A 132 -13.41 5.98 -2.18
C GLU A 132 -14.41 7.16 -2.16
N ASP A 133 -13.91 8.39 -2.01
CA ASP A 133 -14.71 9.58 -1.69
C ASP A 133 -15.26 10.35 -2.92
N ARG A 134 -14.75 10.11 -4.14
CA ARG A 134 -15.19 10.84 -5.36
C ARG A 134 -14.82 10.15 -6.67
N PHE A 135 -15.62 10.38 -7.71
CA PHE A 135 -15.30 9.90 -9.07
C PHE A 135 -14.53 10.97 -9.87
N VAL A 136 -13.20 10.93 -9.79
CA VAL A 136 -12.33 11.75 -10.63
C VAL A 136 -11.18 10.88 -11.14
N LEU A 137 -10.93 10.87 -12.45
CA LEU A 137 -9.60 10.51 -12.96
C LEU A 137 -8.66 11.67 -12.64
N GLU A 138 -8.15 11.71 -11.41
CA GLU A 138 -7.30 12.82 -10.95
C GLU A 138 -5.98 12.83 -11.73
N SER A 139 -5.64 14.03 -12.22
CA SER A 139 -4.37 14.34 -12.86
C SER A 139 -3.31 14.63 -11.81
N GLY A 140 -2.54 13.60 -11.44
CA GLY A 140 -1.33 13.71 -10.61
C GLY A 140 -1.62 13.59 -9.11
N GLN A 141 -1.04 12.68 -8.34
CA GLN A 141 0.11 11.80 -8.54
C GLN A 141 -0.31 10.32 -8.74
N LEU A 142 -0.47 9.86 -9.99
CA LEU A 142 0.24 8.63 -10.35
C LEU A 142 1.72 9.05 -10.46
N HIS A 143 2.40 9.24 -9.32
CA HIS A 143 3.83 8.98 -9.36
C HIS A 143 3.92 7.55 -9.84
N THR A 144 4.49 7.44 -11.03
CA THR A 144 5.03 6.23 -11.58
C THR A 144 6.26 5.92 -10.76
N ASP A 145 6.00 5.58 -9.51
CA ASP A 145 6.90 4.80 -8.74
C ASP A 145 6.03 3.83 -7.94
N PRO A 146 5.95 2.55 -8.33
CA PRO A 146 5.40 1.54 -7.45
C PRO A 146 6.10 1.54 -6.06
N ALA A 147 7.27 2.19 -5.90
CA ALA A 147 7.89 2.41 -4.61
C ALA A 147 7.23 3.51 -3.74
N ALA A 148 6.45 4.44 -4.33
CA ALA A 148 5.80 5.53 -3.58
C ALA A 148 4.35 5.19 -3.16
N ALA A 149 3.66 4.34 -3.93
CA ALA A 149 2.38 3.78 -3.54
C ALA A 149 2.65 2.49 -2.76
N LEU A 150 2.77 2.59 -1.45
CA LEU A 150 2.97 1.40 -0.64
C LEU A 150 1.74 0.51 -0.82
N PRO A 151 1.90 -0.74 -1.31
CA PRO A 151 0.82 -1.70 -1.15
C PRO A 151 0.50 -1.72 0.35
N VAL A 152 -0.78 -1.66 0.69
CA VAL A 152 -1.17 -1.93 2.06
C VAL A 152 -0.91 -3.42 2.26
N GLN A 153 0.31 -3.76 2.66
CA GLN A 153 0.73 -5.14 2.79
C GLN A 153 -0.01 -5.72 3.97
N ALA A 154 -0.82 -6.76 3.73
CA ALA A 154 -1.07 -7.72 4.79
C ALA A 154 0.31 -8.23 5.23
N ALA A 155 0.61 -8.13 6.52
CA ALA A 155 1.85 -8.63 7.09
C ALA A 155 2.17 -10.03 6.55
N PRO A 156 3.44 -10.39 6.33
CA PRO A 156 3.78 -11.74 5.89
C PRO A 156 3.18 -12.72 6.90
N ALA A 157 2.39 -13.67 6.41
CA ALA A 157 1.95 -14.80 7.22
C ALA A 157 3.22 -15.42 7.81
N ALA A 158 3.40 -15.29 9.12
CA ALA A 158 4.47 -15.93 9.83
C ALA A 158 4.37 -17.42 9.49
N SER A 159 5.37 -17.93 8.77
CA SER A 159 5.60 -19.36 8.65
C SER A 159 5.57 -19.94 10.06
N GLY A 160 4.62 -20.84 10.31
CA GLY A 160 4.44 -21.50 11.59
C GLY A 160 5.78 -22.03 12.09
N GLY A 161 6.26 -21.46 13.19
CA GLY A 161 7.31 -22.07 14.00
C GLY A 161 6.69 -23.25 14.71
N GLU A 162 6.72 -24.42 14.08
CA GLU A 162 6.43 -25.70 14.70
C GLU A 162 7.64 -26.09 15.57
N GLY A 163 7.81 -25.37 16.68
CA GLY A 163 8.77 -25.69 17.74
C GLY A 163 8.04 -26.42 18.87
N SER A 164 7.68 -27.68 18.65
CA SER A 164 7.15 -28.52 19.72
C SER A 164 8.29 -28.97 20.66
N GLN A 165 8.02 -28.81 21.94
CA GLN A 165 8.87 -29.06 23.11
C GLN A 165 8.98 -30.54 23.51
N ALA A 166 9.94 -30.75 24.43
CA ALA A 166 10.11 -31.84 25.41
C ALA A 166 10.85 -33.09 24.91
N ALA A 167 11.79 -33.69 25.65
CA ALA A 167 12.01 -33.78 27.10
C ALA A 167 13.52 -33.67 27.42
N SER A 168 13.98 -32.97 28.47
CA SER A 168 13.94 -33.37 29.88
C SER A 168 14.25 -34.86 30.10
N ASP A 169 15.53 -35.21 30.28
CA ASP A 169 15.87 -36.19 31.30
C ASP A 169 17.24 -35.89 31.92
N SER A 170 17.27 -35.95 33.25
CA SER A 170 18.38 -35.60 34.11
C SER A 170 18.79 -36.83 34.93
N GLY A 171 20.09 -37.10 34.98
CA GLY A 171 20.72 -37.72 36.17
C GLY A 171 21.01 -39.22 36.11
N GLY A 172 22.23 -39.57 36.52
CA GLY A 172 22.67 -40.91 36.85
C GLY A 172 24.12 -41.19 36.49
#